data_AF-A0A2N1C3E4-F1
#
_entry.id   AF-A0A2N1C3E4-F1
#
_cell.length_a   1.000
_cell.length_b   1.000
_cell.length_c   1.000
_cell.angle_alpha   90.00
_cell.angle_beta   90.00
_cell.angle_gamma   90.00
#
_symmetry.space_group_name_H-M   'P 1'
#
loop_
_entity.id
_entity.type
_entity.pdbx_description
1 polymer ?
#
loop_
_entity_poly.entity_id
_entity_poly.type
_entity_poly.pdbx_seq_one_letter_code
_entity_poly.pdbx_strand_id
1 'polypeptide(L)'
;MSSLKINHQLLLRPKVNRSESFQSYLIRLARANGYVYTAFSSEITAKSKPHRSMKLADRKEIQTLFKSISDPNVSELTDIWECAHYHKQQFDYARTKFCYLCYQQDRVLAPYWWLKSCLVCTKHNVLMIDSCTHCNTKVNEDSLVNERCITCNTSFESFKLKAIEPDLYSVHIGNTFLNFRGNTQDFVALLDANLYRRFIENNIGLFLLKELEHKTASMDNRRNFSLEELYLDQVKVQNIINSGGVKKFLYDVFIKRNNEGGRKGIPHVLMSVFDSIMSSEGTLYKVQLIELLLSPPIPMENWALRVQWLEKLFVIPINELGNFIKESHPEYKNKSQGPLTIKIKHVNFLTTTYSKKN
;
A
#
# COMPACT_ATOMS: atom_id res chain seq x y z
N MET A 1 -55.94 3.46 1.16
CA MET A 1 -55.05 3.72 2.30
C MET A 1 -53.66 4.03 1.78
N SER A 2 -53.36 5.31 1.56
CA SER A 2 -52.02 5.76 1.20
C SER A 2 -51.10 5.53 2.39
N SER A 3 -50.14 4.61 2.27
CA SER A 3 -49.10 4.46 3.27
C SER A 3 -48.40 5.82 3.40
N LEU A 4 -48.52 6.43 4.57
CA LEU A 4 -47.68 7.54 4.98
C LEU A 4 -46.25 7.01 4.86
N LYS A 5 -45.59 7.30 3.73
CA LYS A 5 -44.14 7.15 3.59
C LYS A 5 -43.56 8.14 4.58
N ILE A 6 -43.34 7.69 5.81
CA ILE A 6 -42.55 8.41 6.80
C ILE A 6 -41.21 8.63 6.10
N ASN A 7 -41.00 9.88 5.69
CA ASN A 7 -39.81 10.28 4.98
C ASN A 7 -38.69 10.19 6.03
N HIS A 8 -37.99 9.06 6.08
CA HIS A 8 -36.85 8.81 6.97
C HIS A 8 -35.64 9.67 6.56
N GLN A 9 -35.87 10.96 6.36
CA GLN A 9 -34.84 11.92 6.04
C GLN A 9 -34.14 12.33 7.33
N LEU A 10 -32.82 12.50 7.25
CA LEU A 10 -32.02 13.01 8.34
C LEU A 10 -32.40 14.46 8.64
N LEU A 11 -32.47 14.80 9.94
CA LEU A 11 -32.89 16.12 10.41
C LEU A 11 -31.88 17.19 10.00
N LEU A 12 -30.59 16.89 10.13
CA LEU A 12 -29.50 17.77 9.75
C LEU A 12 -28.70 17.17 8.60
N ARG A 13 -28.49 17.96 7.55
CA ARG A 13 -27.80 17.57 6.31
C ARG A 13 -26.65 18.55 6.06
N PRO A 14 -25.45 18.29 6.59
CA PRO A 14 -24.29 19.09 6.30
C PRO A 14 -24.10 19.18 4.78
N LYS A 15 -23.71 20.37 4.29
CA LYS A 15 -23.32 20.53 2.89
C LYS A 15 -22.06 19.73 2.61
N VAL A 16 -22.04 19.10 1.44
CA VAL A 16 -20.86 18.40 0.90
C VAL A 16 -19.67 19.34 0.80
N ASN A 17 -18.49 18.92 1.30
CA ASN A 17 -17.21 19.58 1.04
C ASN A 17 -16.44 18.73 0.04
N ARG A 18 -16.26 19.21 -1.20
CA ARG A 18 -15.60 18.44 -2.28
C ARG A 18 -14.12 18.08 -2.01
N SER A 19 -13.54 18.59 -0.93
CA SER A 19 -12.19 18.24 -0.45
C SER A 19 -12.18 17.01 0.46
N GLU A 20 -13.35 16.51 0.86
CA GLU A 20 -13.49 15.41 1.81
C GLU A 20 -13.73 14.07 1.12
N SER A 21 -13.49 12.97 1.84
CA SER A 21 -13.95 11.65 1.40
C SER A 21 -15.41 11.40 1.75
N PHE A 22 -16.06 10.49 1.02
CA PHE A 22 -17.41 10.04 1.37
C PHE A 22 -17.48 9.56 2.83
N GLN A 23 -16.46 8.88 3.33
CA GLN A 23 -16.36 8.44 4.72
C GLN A 23 -16.30 9.61 5.72
N SER A 24 -15.57 10.69 5.39
CA SER A 24 -15.58 11.94 6.17
C SER A 24 -16.97 12.55 6.25
N TYR A 25 -17.66 12.60 5.11
CA TYR A 25 -19.02 13.14 5.04
C TYR A 25 -19.97 12.37 5.95
N LEU A 26 -19.89 11.03 5.94
CA LEU A 26 -20.71 10.18 6.81
C LEU A 26 -20.41 10.39 8.31
N ILE A 27 -19.15 10.64 8.68
CA ILE A 27 -18.77 11.00 10.06
C ILE A 27 -19.40 12.34 10.45
N ARG A 28 -19.33 13.35 9.58
CA ARG A 28 -19.96 14.66 9.82
C ARG A 28 -21.47 14.55 9.90
N LEU A 29 -22.08 13.72 9.06
CA LEU A 29 -23.52 13.47 9.05
C LEU A 29 -23.98 12.80 10.34
N ALA A 30 -23.24 11.80 10.83
CA ALA A 30 -23.48 11.18 12.13
C ALA A 30 -23.35 12.18 13.28
N ARG A 31 -22.26 12.98 13.31
CA ARG A 31 -22.03 14.03 14.30
C ARG A 31 -23.16 15.06 14.31
N ALA A 32 -23.57 15.56 13.15
CA ALA A 32 -24.61 16.57 13.03
C ALA A 32 -25.95 16.08 13.58
N ASN A 33 -26.24 14.78 13.48
CA ASN A 33 -27.50 14.20 13.98
C ASN A 33 -27.36 13.52 15.36
N GLY A 34 -26.23 13.71 16.06
CA GLY A 34 -26.02 13.18 17.41
C GLY A 34 -25.91 11.65 17.48
N TYR A 35 -25.55 10.97 16.38
CA TYR A 35 -25.40 9.53 16.35
C TYR A 35 -23.99 9.09 16.75
N VAL A 36 -23.91 7.99 17.50
CA VAL A 36 -22.70 7.17 17.56
C VAL A 36 -22.47 6.54 16.19
N TYR A 37 -21.26 6.61 15.64
CA TYR A 37 -21.00 6.19 14.27
C TYR A 37 -21.20 4.69 14.08
N THR A 38 -20.87 3.86 15.08
CA THR A 38 -21.15 2.42 15.02
C THR A 38 -22.64 2.13 14.85
N ALA A 39 -23.52 2.76 15.65
CA ALA A 39 -24.97 2.65 15.49
C ALA A 39 -25.44 3.17 14.12
N PHE A 40 -24.92 4.32 13.69
CA PHE A 40 -25.20 4.88 12.36
C PHE A 40 -24.83 3.90 11.24
N SER A 41 -23.67 3.26 11.32
CA SER A 41 -23.19 2.29 10.32
C SER A 41 -24.01 0.99 10.28
N SER A 42 -24.52 0.55 11.43
CA SER A 42 -25.43 -0.59 11.52
C SER A 42 -26.75 -0.28 10.82
N GLU A 43 -27.28 0.93 11.00
CA GLU A 43 -28.52 1.37 10.34
C GLU A 43 -28.36 1.45 8.80
N ILE A 44 -27.21 1.93 8.30
CA ILE A 44 -26.89 1.89 6.86
C ILE A 44 -26.93 0.44 6.36
N THR A 45 -26.32 -0.48 7.11
CA THR A 45 -26.24 -1.89 6.76
C THR A 45 -27.64 -2.54 6.73
N ALA A 46 -28.52 -2.17 7.67
CA ALA A 46 -29.89 -2.66 7.72
C ALA A 46 -30.76 -2.15 6.55
N LYS A 47 -30.51 -0.93 6.07
CA LYS A 47 -31.32 -0.27 5.03
C LYS A 47 -30.83 -0.47 3.59
N SER A 48 -29.57 -0.88 3.40
CA SER A 48 -28.96 -1.02 2.08
C SER A 48 -28.03 -2.22 2.03
N LYS A 49 -26.73 -2.00 2.09
CA LYS A 49 -25.67 -3.01 1.96
C LYS A 49 -24.66 -2.82 3.08
N PRO A 50 -23.82 -3.84 3.36
CA PRO A 50 -22.77 -3.71 4.37
C PRO A 50 -21.96 -2.42 4.15
N HIS A 51 -21.97 -1.53 5.15
CA HIS A 51 -21.40 -0.19 5.05
C HIS A 51 -19.94 -0.18 4.55
N ARG A 52 -19.16 -1.19 4.93
CA ARG A 52 -17.75 -1.37 4.54
C ARG A 52 -17.56 -2.34 3.36
N SER A 53 -18.59 -2.63 2.58
CA SER A 53 -18.45 -3.45 1.36
C SER A 53 -17.53 -2.75 0.36
N MET A 54 -16.68 -3.53 -0.30
CA MET A 54 -15.79 -3.10 -1.38
C MET A 54 -16.35 -3.45 -2.78
N LYS A 55 -17.55 -4.05 -2.85
CA LYS A 55 -18.17 -4.40 -4.13
C LYS A 55 -18.77 -3.16 -4.77
N LEU A 56 -18.47 -2.94 -6.05
CA LEU A 56 -18.93 -1.75 -6.78
C LEU A 56 -20.46 -1.59 -6.78
N ALA A 57 -21.20 -2.69 -6.94
CA ALA A 57 -22.67 -2.66 -6.88
C ALA A 57 -23.17 -2.17 -5.51
N ASP A 58 -22.61 -2.70 -4.42
CA ASP A 58 -22.98 -2.29 -3.06
C ASP A 58 -22.68 -0.81 -2.81
N ARG A 59 -21.55 -0.30 -3.33
CA ARG A 59 -21.19 1.12 -3.21
C ARG A 59 -22.21 2.02 -3.88
N LYS A 60 -22.65 1.67 -5.10
CA LYS A 60 -23.66 2.44 -5.85
C LYS A 60 -25.00 2.50 -5.11
N GLU A 61 -25.41 1.39 -4.50
CA GLU A 61 -26.64 1.36 -3.68
C GLU A 61 -26.52 2.24 -2.43
N ILE A 62 -25.39 2.18 -1.72
CA ILE A 62 -25.14 3.03 -0.55
C ILE A 62 -25.13 4.51 -0.94
N GLN A 63 -24.45 4.89 -2.02
CA GLN A 63 -24.45 6.28 -2.51
C GLN A 63 -25.85 6.73 -2.93
N THR A 64 -26.65 5.86 -3.54
CA THR A 64 -28.05 6.15 -3.92
C THR A 64 -28.92 6.39 -2.68
N LEU A 65 -28.76 5.58 -1.65
CA LEU A 65 -29.43 5.79 -0.36
C LEU A 65 -29.08 7.18 0.19
N PHE A 66 -27.79 7.53 0.29
CA PHE A 66 -27.36 8.81 0.84
C PHE A 66 -27.78 10.02 0.01
N LYS A 67 -27.81 9.90 -1.32
CA LYS A 67 -28.35 10.93 -2.21
C LYS A 67 -29.83 11.23 -1.91
N SER A 68 -30.59 10.23 -1.46
CA SER A 68 -32.02 10.39 -1.14
C SER A 68 -32.31 10.92 0.27
N ILE A 69 -31.41 10.67 1.24
CA ILE A 69 -31.65 11.02 2.66
C ILE A 69 -30.77 12.17 3.20
N SER A 70 -29.75 12.60 2.44
CA SER A 70 -28.79 13.64 2.84
C SER A 70 -28.61 14.73 1.76
N ASP A 71 -27.39 15.21 1.51
CA ASP A 71 -27.07 16.15 0.44
C ASP A 71 -27.07 15.43 -0.93
N PRO A 72 -27.75 15.97 -1.96
CA PRO A 72 -27.84 15.34 -3.28
C PRO A 72 -26.49 15.26 -4.03
N ASN A 73 -25.49 16.05 -3.62
CA ASN A 73 -24.16 16.10 -4.24
C ASN A 73 -23.19 15.07 -3.63
N VAL A 74 -23.66 14.18 -2.75
CA VAL A 74 -22.81 13.18 -2.08
C VAL A 74 -22.08 12.25 -3.06
N SER A 75 -22.64 12.03 -4.25
CA SER A 75 -22.01 11.26 -5.34
C SER A 75 -20.79 11.95 -5.96
N GLU A 76 -20.57 13.24 -5.66
CA GLU A 76 -19.38 13.96 -6.10
C GLU A 76 -18.17 13.70 -5.21
N LEU A 77 -18.34 13.02 -4.07
CA LEU A 77 -17.26 12.71 -3.15
C LEU A 77 -16.50 11.45 -3.59
N THR A 78 -15.22 11.41 -3.24
CA THR A 78 -14.42 10.20 -3.40
C THR A 78 -14.85 9.14 -2.39
N ASP A 79 -15.35 7.99 -2.87
CA ASP A 79 -15.65 6.84 -2.03
C ASP A 79 -14.44 5.92 -1.91
N ILE A 80 -13.77 5.97 -0.75
CA ILE A 80 -12.56 5.18 -0.49
C ILE A 80 -12.82 3.68 -0.56
N TRP A 81 -14.02 3.22 -0.20
CA TRP A 81 -14.37 1.80 -0.30
C TRP A 81 -14.59 1.37 -1.76
N GLU A 82 -15.00 2.29 -2.63
CA GLU A 82 -15.08 2.06 -4.08
C GLU A 82 -13.68 2.00 -4.70
N CYS A 83 -12.74 2.85 -4.25
CA CYS A 83 -11.35 2.79 -4.69
C CYS A 83 -10.69 1.42 -4.47
N ALA A 84 -11.18 0.64 -3.51
CA ALA A 84 -10.72 -0.73 -3.26
C ALA A 84 -10.91 -1.66 -4.46
N HIS A 85 -11.93 -1.40 -5.30
CA HIS A 85 -12.16 -2.17 -6.51
C HIS A 85 -10.99 -2.07 -7.50
N TYR A 86 -10.38 -0.88 -7.60
CA TYR A 86 -9.32 -0.58 -8.57
C TYR A 86 -7.92 -0.77 -7.98
N HIS A 87 -7.69 -0.27 -6.77
CA HIS A 87 -6.35 -0.15 -6.19
C HIS A 87 -6.28 -0.57 -4.72
N LYS A 88 -6.97 -1.66 -4.33
CA LYS A 88 -7.04 -2.17 -2.95
C LYS A 88 -5.72 -2.09 -2.16
N GLN A 89 -4.61 -2.43 -2.81
CA GLN A 89 -3.30 -2.54 -2.15
C GLN A 89 -2.73 -1.18 -1.70
N GLN A 90 -3.12 -0.06 -2.34
CA GLN A 90 -2.60 1.28 -2.05
C GLN A 90 -3.22 1.92 -0.80
N PHE A 91 -4.39 1.44 -0.36
CA PHE A 91 -5.17 2.06 0.70
C PHE A 91 -5.02 1.35 2.06
N ASP A 92 -5.08 2.13 3.12
CA ASP A 92 -5.07 1.70 4.50
C ASP A 92 -6.48 1.74 5.09
N TYR A 93 -7.23 0.67 4.85
CA TYR A 93 -8.59 0.50 5.37
C TYR A 93 -8.66 0.19 6.87
N ALA A 94 -7.51 -0.02 7.51
CA ALA A 94 -7.44 -0.40 8.91
C ALA A 94 -7.21 0.79 9.84
N ARG A 95 -6.76 1.93 9.30
CA ARG A 95 -6.37 3.10 10.08
C ARG A 95 -7.05 4.34 9.55
N THR A 96 -7.66 5.09 10.44
CA THR A 96 -8.04 6.45 10.14
C THR A 96 -6.88 7.36 10.52
N LYS A 97 -6.28 8.00 9.52
CA LYS A 97 -5.16 8.92 9.69
C LYS A 97 -5.64 10.34 9.44
N PHE A 98 -5.23 11.29 10.27
CA PHE A 98 -5.56 12.69 10.04
C PHE A 98 -4.45 13.63 10.53
N CYS A 99 -4.37 14.82 9.93
CA CYS A 99 -3.60 15.92 10.48
C CYS A 99 -4.53 16.79 11.30
N TYR A 100 -4.25 16.94 12.60
CA TYR A 100 -5.09 17.73 13.49
C TYR A 100 -5.22 19.20 13.04
N LEU A 101 -4.12 19.82 12.59
CA LEU A 101 -4.12 21.22 12.13
C LEU A 101 -4.98 21.43 10.87
N CYS A 102 -4.93 20.50 9.90
CA CYS A 102 -5.86 20.53 8.76
C CYS A 102 -7.30 20.29 9.23
N TYR A 103 -7.48 19.36 10.17
CA TYR A 103 -8.80 18.98 10.66
C TYR A 103 -9.48 20.12 11.43
N GLN A 104 -8.74 20.95 12.17
CA GLN A 104 -9.29 22.14 12.83
C GLN A 104 -9.87 23.16 11.84
N GLN A 105 -9.24 23.30 10.67
CA GLN A 105 -9.65 24.29 9.66
C GLN A 105 -10.96 23.87 8.99
N ASP A 106 -11.00 22.66 8.45
CA ASP A 106 -12.10 22.24 7.57
C ASP A 106 -13.07 21.25 8.21
N ARG A 107 -12.68 20.62 9.34
CA ARG A 107 -13.38 19.52 10.02
C ARG A 107 -13.73 18.33 9.12
N VAL A 108 -12.91 18.09 8.10
CA VAL A 108 -13.05 16.98 7.15
C VAL A 108 -11.78 16.15 7.02
N LEU A 109 -11.92 14.90 6.57
CA LEU A 109 -10.80 14.05 6.18
C LEU A 109 -10.64 14.05 4.67
N ALA A 110 -9.45 14.38 4.20
CA ALA A 110 -9.14 14.34 2.77
C ALA A 110 -9.06 12.88 2.26
N PRO A 111 -9.47 12.59 1.01
CA PRO A 111 -9.43 11.24 0.46
C PRO A 111 -8.04 10.59 0.44
N TYR A 112 -7.00 11.35 0.09
CA TYR A 112 -5.63 10.82 -0.02
C TYR A 112 -5.00 10.44 1.33
N TRP A 113 -5.56 10.87 2.46
CA TRP A 113 -5.14 10.43 3.80
C TRP A 113 -5.36 8.94 4.03
N TRP A 114 -6.19 8.30 3.20
CA TRP A 114 -6.41 6.86 3.24
C TRP A 114 -5.32 6.06 2.53
N LEU A 115 -4.39 6.68 1.80
CA LEU A 115 -3.26 5.97 1.20
C LEU A 115 -2.32 5.43 2.29
N LYS A 116 -1.72 4.25 2.06
CA LYS A 116 -0.76 3.63 2.98
C LYS A 116 0.49 4.46 3.17
N SER A 117 0.95 5.12 2.10
CA SER A 117 2.18 5.92 2.08
C SER A 117 1.99 7.37 2.52
N CYS A 118 0.74 7.82 2.75
CA CYS A 118 0.46 9.13 3.33
C CYS A 118 0.62 9.04 4.87
N LEU A 119 1.84 9.22 5.36
CA LEU A 119 2.18 9.12 6.79
C LEU A 119 2.46 10.48 7.44
N VAL A 120 2.82 11.47 6.63
CA VAL A 120 3.15 12.84 7.06
C VAL A 120 2.21 13.82 6.35
N CYS A 121 1.76 14.85 7.07
CA CYS A 121 1.06 15.97 6.47
C CYS A 121 2.08 16.97 5.89
N THR A 122 2.11 17.11 4.56
CA THR A 122 3.02 18.03 3.87
C THR A 122 2.68 19.51 4.05
N LYS A 123 1.44 19.83 4.43
CA LYS A 123 1.02 21.22 4.69
C LYS A 123 1.59 21.75 6.01
N HIS A 124 1.76 20.87 7.00
CA HIS A 124 2.12 21.25 8.36
C HIS A 124 3.40 20.59 8.87
N ASN A 125 4.05 19.74 8.06
CA ASN A 125 5.26 18.99 8.41
C ASN A 125 5.13 18.26 9.76
N VAL A 126 4.02 17.53 9.93
CA VAL A 126 3.75 16.72 11.11
C VAL A 126 3.39 15.30 10.73
N LEU A 127 3.82 14.34 11.54
CA LEU A 127 3.34 12.97 11.45
C LEU A 127 1.82 12.94 11.63
N MET A 128 1.12 12.18 10.80
CA MET A 128 -0.32 12.01 10.95
C MET A 128 -0.66 11.28 12.26
N ILE A 129 -1.91 11.43 12.70
CA ILE A 129 -2.42 10.82 13.93
C ILE A 129 -3.31 9.64 13.56
N ASP A 130 -3.03 8.46 14.12
CA ASP A 130 -3.91 7.28 14.09
C ASP A 130 -4.22 6.71 15.48
N SER A 131 -3.65 7.29 16.53
CA SER A 131 -3.75 6.84 17.92
C SER A 131 -3.76 8.05 18.86
N CYS A 132 -4.46 7.92 19.99
CA CYS A 132 -4.43 8.91 21.06
C CYS A 132 -3.03 9.01 21.67
N THR A 133 -2.49 10.23 21.79
CA THR A 133 -1.14 10.45 22.34
C THR A 133 -1.02 10.23 23.85
N HIS A 134 -2.14 10.00 24.54
CA HIS A 134 -2.19 9.82 26.00
C HIS A 134 -2.36 8.36 26.41
N CYS A 135 -3.26 7.62 25.76
CA CYS A 135 -3.55 6.22 26.09
C CYS A 135 -3.27 5.24 24.94
N ASN A 136 -2.74 5.71 23.81
CA ASN A 136 -2.42 4.93 22.61
C ASN A 136 -3.60 4.22 21.90
N THR A 137 -4.84 4.37 22.39
CA THR A 137 -6.04 3.85 21.72
C THR A 137 -6.12 4.36 20.29
N LYS A 138 -6.36 3.46 19.34
CA LYS A 138 -6.52 3.79 17.91
C LYS A 138 -7.71 4.73 17.70
N VAL A 139 -7.49 5.78 16.91
CA VAL A 139 -8.55 6.69 16.49
C VAL A 139 -9.45 5.98 15.49
N ASN A 140 -10.74 5.98 15.78
CA ASN A 140 -11.78 5.41 14.92
C ASN A 140 -12.84 6.47 14.59
N GLU A 141 -13.87 6.07 13.85
CA GLU A 141 -14.93 6.98 13.43
C GLU A 141 -15.73 7.55 14.62
N ASP A 142 -15.92 6.79 15.70
CA ASP A 142 -16.56 7.29 16.93
C ASP A 142 -15.69 8.36 17.63
N SER A 143 -14.37 8.18 17.59
CA SER A 143 -13.42 9.18 18.11
C SER A 143 -13.53 10.48 17.33
N LEU A 144 -13.67 10.37 16.00
CA LEU A 144 -13.86 11.51 15.13
C LEU A 144 -15.21 12.18 15.39
N VAL A 145 -16.32 11.43 15.46
CA VAL A 145 -17.64 12.00 15.78
C VAL A 145 -17.58 12.86 17.05
N ASN A 146 -16.94 12.36 18.11
CA ASN A 146 -16.84 13.04 19.40
C ASN A 146 -15.67 14.04 19.53
N GLU A 147 -14.83 14.14 18.50
CA GLU A 147 -13.59 14.95 18.46
C GLU A 147 -12.64 14.68 19.66
N ARG A 148 -12.61 13.44 20.14
CA ARG A 148 -11.84 13.02 21.32
C ARG A 148 -11.55 11.53 21.31
N CYS A 149 -10.62 11.09 22.15
CA CYS A 149 -10.37 9.66 22.36
C CYS A 149 -11.57 8.98 23.03
N ILE A 150 -12.04 7.85 22.48
CA ILE A 150 -13.15 7.08 23.06
C ILE A 150 -12.81 6.37 24.37
N THR A 151 -11.52 6.19 24.70
CA THR A 151 -11.10 5.48 25.92
C THR A 151 -10.80 6.44 27.06
N CYS A 152 -9.94 7.44 26.85
CA CYS A 152 -9.52 8.37 27.90
C CYS A 152 -10.24 9.73 27.85
N ASN A 153 -11.18 9.92 26.91
CA ASN A 153 -11.96 11.16 26.72
C ASN A 153 -11.13 12.41 26.37
N THR A 154 -9.82 12.26 26.20
CA THR A 154 -8.90 13.35 25.87
C THR A 154 -9.23 13.96 24.51
N SER A 155 -9.44 15.29 24.47
CA SER A 155 -9.73 16.07 23.26
C SER A 155 -8.58 15.99 22.25
N PHE A 156 -8.91 15.98 20.96
CA PHE A 156 -7.90 16.06 19.89
C PHE A 156 -7.04 17.33 19.97
N GLU A 157 -7.54 18.43 20.54
CA GLU A 157 -6.78 19.67 20.82
C GLU A 157 -5.53 19.44 21.66
N SER A 158 -5.57 18.44 22.53
CA SER A 158 -4.46 18.13 23.45
C SER A 158 -3.53 17.04 22.91
N PHE A 159 -3.73 16.59 21.66
CA PHE A 159 -2.86 15.60 21.06
C PHE A 159 -1.52 16.26 20.72
N LYS A 160 -0.43 15.63 21.18
CA LYS A 160 0.93 16.11 20.90
C LYS A 160 1.29 15.82 19.44
N LEU A 161 1.51 16.87 18.65
CA LEU A 161 1.95 16.74 17.27
C LEU A 161 3.47 16.51 17.22
N LYS A 162 3.90 15.58 16.37
CA LYS A 162 5.32 15.32 16.13
C LYS A 162 5.73 15.98 14.81
N ALA A 163 6.53 17.05 14.91
CA ALA A 163 7.12 17.71 13.74
C ALA A 163 8.12 16.77 13.06
N ILE A 164 7.94 16.56 11.75
CA ILE A 164 8.74 15.67 10.91
C ILE A 164 8.80 16.25 9.50
N GLU A 165 9.99 16.26 8.91
CA GLU A 165 10.18 16.57 7.50
C GLU A 165 9.48 15.53 6.60
N PRO A 166 8.62 15.93 5.66
CA PRO A 166 7.97 14.98 4.77
C PRO A 166 8.96 14.21 3.90
N ASP A 167 8.83 12.89 3.84
CA ASP A 167 9.57 12.05 2.90
C ASP A 167 9.07 12.29 1.46
N LEU A 168 9.84 11.88 0.43
CA LEU A 168 9.46 12.23 -0.95
C LEU A 168 8.13 11.59 -1.40
N TYR A 169 7.69 10.47 -0.80
CA TYR A 169 6.37 9.93 -1.11
C TYR A 169 5.28 10.82 -0.55
N SER A 170 5.43 11.26 0.70
CA SER A 170 4.51 12.21 1.32
C SER A 170 4.47 13.51 0.50
N VAL A 171 5.61 14.05 0.08
CA VAL A 171 5.69 15.23 -0.80
C VAL A 171 4.96 15.01 -2.12
N HIS A 172 5.20 13.87 -2.78
CA HIS A 172 4.57 13.58 -4.07
C HIS A 172 3.05 13.44 -3.93
N ILE A 173 2.56 12.68 -2.94
CA ILE A 173 1.12 12.58 -2.63
C ILE A 173 0.55 13.97 -2.33
N GLY A 174 1.22 14.76 -1.49
CA GLY A 174 0.81 16.10 -1.13
C GLY A 174 0.65 17.01 -2.35
N ASN A 175 1.63 17.00 -3.26
CA ASN A 175 1.60 17.80 -4.48
C ASN A 175 0.51 17.33 -5.44
N THR A 176 0.34 16.02 -5.64
CA THR A 176 -0.69 15.46 -6.52
C THR A 176 -2.09 15.80 -6.04
N PHE A 177 -2.34 15.81 -4.72
CA PHE A 177 -3.68 15.99 -4.16
C PHE A 177 -3.93 17.34 -3.48
N LEU A 178 -2.99 18.29 -3.51
CA LEU A 178 -3.09 19.58 -2.79
C LEU A 178 -4.42 20.31 -3.03
N ASN A 179 -4.84 20.34 -4.31
CA ASN A 179 -6.04 21.02 -4.77
C ASN A 179 -7.10 20.04 -5.29
N PHE A 180 -6.99 18.75 -4.96
CA PHE A 180 -7.92 17.76 -5.47
C PHE A 180 -9.34 18.02 -4.97
N ARG A 181 -10.28 18.14 -5.91
CA ARG A 181 -11.72 18.24 -5.67
C ARG A 181 -12.41 17.37 -6.72
N GLY A 182 -12.88 16.20 -6.35
CA GLY A 182 -13.40 15.25 -7.33
C GLY A 182 -14.02 14.00 -6.73
N ASN A 183 -14.65 13.23 -7.61
CA ASN A 183 -15.31 11.97 -7.28
C ASN A 183 -14.30 10.80 -7.29
N THR A 184 -14.78 9.57 -7.09
CA THR A 184 -13.95 8.36 -7.11
C THR A 184 -13.15 8.19 -8.41
N GLN A 185 -13.75 8.46 -9.58
CA GLN A 185 -13.08 8.30 -10.86
C GLN A 185 -11.96 9.32 -11.04
N ASP A 186 -12.21 10.59 -10.68
CA ASP A 186 -11.18 11.64 -10.73
C ASP A 186 -10.02 11.29 -9.80
N PHE A 187 -10.32 10.77 -8.60
CA PHE A 187 -9.31 10.35 -7.64
C PHE A 187 -8.47 9.18 -8.16
N VAL A 188 -9.12 8.16 -8.73
CA VAL A 188 -8.44 6.99 -9.30
C VAL A 188 -7.59 7.38 -10.52
N ALA A 189 -8.07 8.30 -11.37
CA ALA A 189 -7.31 8.80 -12.51
C ALA A 189 -6.03 9.55 -12.07
N LEU A 190 -6.05 10.22 -10.91
CA LEU A 190 -4.88 10.87 -10.32
C LEU A 190 -3.95 9.93 -9.56
N LEU A 191 -4.38 8.70 -9.25
CA LEU A 191 -3.45 7.63 -8.86
C LEU A 191 -2.70 7.19 -10.12
N ASP A 192 -1.91 8.11 -10.66
CA ASP A 192 -1.22 7.96 -11.92
C ASP A 192 -0.19 6.82 -11.87
N ALA A 193 0.33 6.47 -13.05
CA ALA A 193 1.35 5.44 -13.16
C ALA A 193 2.60 5.74 -12.31
N ASN A 194 2.88 7.01 -11.99
CA ASN A 194 4.03 7.40 -11.16
C ASN A 194 3.79 7.05 -9.69
N LEU A 195 2.68 7.49 -9.11
CA LEU A 195 2.29 7.14 -7.74
C LEU A 195 2.18 5.63 -7.55
N TYR A 196 1.61 4.92 -8.52
CA TYR A 196 1.54 3.46 -8.47
C TYR A 196 2.93 2.82 -8.55
N ARG A 197 3.79 3.30 -9.46
CA ARG A 197 5.18 2.83 -9.56
C ARG A 197 5.93 3.01 -8.25
N ARG A 198 5.85 4.21 -7.69
CA ARG A 198 6.43 4.56 -6.40
C ARG A 198 5.91 3.64 -5.30
N PHE A 199 4.60 3.41 -5.24
CA PHE A 199 4.01 2.48 -4.28
C PHE A 199 4.60 1.06 -4.42
N ILE A 200 4.74 0.54 -5.64
CA ILE A 200 5.32 -0.80 -5.90
C ILE A 200 6.80 -0.85 -5.49
N GLU A 201 7.60 0.15 -5.89
CA GLU A 201 9.02 0.27 -5.50
C GLU A 201 9.16 0.27 -3.97
N ASN A 202 8.36 1.07 -3.26
CA ASN A 202 8.35 1.12 -1.80
C ASN A 202 7.93 -0.22 -1.18
N ASN A 203 6.90 -0.88 -1.73
CA ASN A 203 6.40 -2.14 -1.19
C ASN A 203 7.44 -3.27 -1.33
N ILE A 204 8.14 -3.34 -2.47
CA ILE A 204 9.27 -4.26 -2.64
C ILE A 204 10.38 -3.94 -1.64
N GLY A 205 10.75 -2.66 -1.50
CA GLY A 205 11.79 -2.24 -0.57
C GLY A 205 11.45 -2.53 0.90
N LEU A 206 10.21 -2.29 1.32
CA LEU A 206 9.74 -2.58 2.67
C LEU A 206 9.73 -4.08 2.98
N PHE A 207 9.38 -4.91 2.00
CA PHE A 207 9.50 -6.36 2.12
C PHE A 207 10.95 -6.75 2.38
N LEU A 208 11.86 -6.31 1.51
CA LEU A 208 13.29 -6.60 1.61
C LEU A 208 13.90 -6.07 2.93
N LEU A 209 13.47 -4.91 3.41
CA LEU A 209 13.96 -4.33 4.66
C LEU A 209 13.59 -5.22 5.85
N LYS A 210 12.39 -5.81 5.85
CA LYS A 210 11.97 -6.74 6.89
C LYS A 210 12.76 -8.04 6.86
N GLU A 211 13.04 -8.57 5.67
CA GLU A 211 13.93 -9.71 5.50
C GLU A 211 15.33 -9.38 6.08
N LEU A 212 15.83 -8.16 5.83
CA LEU A 212 17.11 -7.67 6.36
C LEU A 212 17.09 -7.38 7.87
N GLU A 213 15.95 -7.08 8.48
CA GLU A 213 15.83 -6.75 9.91
C GLU A 213 15.28 -7.91 10.78
N HIS A 214 14.95 -9.08 10.20
CA HIS A 214 14.28 -10.20 10.89
C HIS A 214 12.96 -9.84 11.59
N LYS A 215 12.24 -8.84 11.07
CA LYS A 215 10.91 -8.52 11.61
C LYS A 215 9.96 -9.70 11.30
N THR A 216 9.62 -10.48 12.32
CA THR A 216 8.80 -11.72 12.22
C THR A 216 7.35 -11.45 11.87
N ALA A 217 6.87 -10.22 12.02
CA ALA A 217 5.51 -9.85 11.66
C ALA A 217 5.33 -9.85 10.13
N SER A 218 4.35 -10.63 9.64
CA SER A 218 3.91 -10.61 8.23
C SER A 218 3.73 -9.18 7.74
N MET A 219 4.11 -8.92 6.48
CA MET A 219 3.83 -7.65 5.80
C MET A 219 2.38 -7.20 5.94
N ASP A 220 1.46 -8.16 6.02
CA ASP A 220 0.03 -7.91 6.10
C ASP A 220 -0.40 -7.30 7.44
N ASN A 221 0.43 -7.44 8.47
CA ASN A 221 0.16 -6.90 9.80
C ASN A 221 0.69 -5.47 9.96
N ARG A 222 0.50 -4.63 8.93
CA ARG A 222 0.81 -3.18 9.02
C ARG A 222 0.18 -2.56 10.25
N ARG A 223 -0.96 -3.08 10.74
CA ARG A 223 -1.68 -2.71 11.99
C ARG A 223 -0.84 -2.77 13.27
N ASN A 224 0.23 -3.56 13.31
CA ASN A 224 1.04 -3.76 14.50
C ASN A 224 2.14 -2.71 14.70
N PHE A 225 2.39 -1.86 13.70
CA PHE A 225 3.45 -0.85 13.73
C PHE A 225 2.89 0.54 14.05
N SER A 226 3.58 1.36 14.82
CA SER A 226 3.22 2.79 14.93
C SER A 226 3.35 3.51 13.57
N LEU A 227 2.68 4.65 13.40
CA LEU A 227 2.90 5.47 12.19
C LEU A 227 4.35 5.92 12.05
N GLU A 228 5.03 6.15 13.18
CA GLU A 228 6.44 6.52 13.20
C GLU A 228 7.32 5.39 12.66
N GLU A 229 7.14 4.15 13.10
CA GLU A 229 7.90 3.01 12.57
C GLU A 229 7.66 2.84 11.06
N LEU A 230 6.40 2.96 10.62
CA LEU A 230 6.05 2.89 9.20
C LEU A 230 6.72 4.01 8.39
N TYR A 231 6.81 5.21 8.97
CA TYR A 231 7.46 6.37 8.36
C TYR A 231 8.99 6.16 8.26
N LEU A 232 9.63 5.72 9.35
CA LEU A 232 11.06 5.45 9.36
C LEU A 232 11.45 4.35 8.38
N ASP A 233 10.66 3.28 8.29
CA ASP A 233 10.88 2.22 7.30
C ASP A 233 10.70 2.74 5.86
N GLN A 234 9.72 3.61 5.60
CA GLN A 234 9.52 4.27 4.30
C GLN A 234 10.71 5.18 3.93
N VAL A 235 11.23 5.97 4.87
CA VAL A 235 12.42 6.82 4.66
C VAL A 235 13.66 5.98 4.37
N LYS A 236 13.89 4.89 5.12
CA LYS A 236 15.02 3.98 4.88
C LYS A 236 14.99 3.42 3.46
N VAL A 237 13.85 2.91 3.02
CA VAL A 237 13.67 2.35 1.66
C VAL A 237 13.91 3.42 0.60
N GLN A 238 13.37 4.62 0.82
CA GLN A 238 13.57 5.74 -0.08
C GLN A 238 15.04 6.14 -0.22
N ASN A 239 15.78 6.20 0.88
CA ASN A 239 17.20 6.50 0.87
C ASN A 239 18.01 5.45 0.09
N ILE A 240 17.65 4.17 0.21
CA ILE A 240 18.26 3.08 -0.57
C ILE A 240 17.99 3.28 -2.07
N ILE A 241 16.75 3.60 -2.45
CA ILE A 241 16.37 3.82 -3.86
C ILE A 241 17.12 5.03 -4.43
N ASN A 242 17.10 6.16 -3.73
CA ASN A 242 17.66 7.42 -4.24
C ASN A 242 19.19 7.42 -4.31
N SER A 243 19.86 6.68 -3.43
CA SER A 243 21.31 6.53 -3.45
C SER A 243 21.83 5.55 -4.51
N GLY A 244 20.94 4.91 -5.28
CA GLY A 244 21.31 3.82 -6.19
C GLY A 244 21.74 2.54 -5.44
N GLY A 245 21.42 2.43 -4.15
CA GLY A 245 21.85 1.33 -3.28
C GLY A 245 21.08 0.02 -3.45
N VAL A 246 20.17 -0.08 -4.42
CA VAL A 246 19.25 -1.22 -4.58
C VAL A 246 19.97 -2.55 -4.82
N LYS A 247 21.01 -2.58 -5.69
CA LYS A 247 21.80 -3.81 -5.93
C LYS A 247 22.49 -4.30 -4.65
N LYS A 248 23.12 -3.39 -3.89
CA LYS A 248 23.75 -3.71 -2.60
C LYS A 248 22.70 -4.21 -1.60
N PHE A 249 21.55 -3.56 -1.54
CA PHE A 249 20.46 -3.95 -0.66
C PHE A 249 19.93 -5.36 -0.95
N LEU A 250 19.73 -5.71 -2.22
CA LEU A 250 19.37 -7.08 -2.63
C LEU A 250 20.44 -8.10 -2.20
N TYR A 251 21.71 -7.77 -2.43
CA TYR A 251 22.84 -8.60 -2.00
C TYR A 251 22.81 -8.84 -0.48
N ASP A 252 22.70 -7.78 0.32
CA ASP A 252 22.70 -7.86 1.79
C ASP A 252 21.55 -8.75 2.30
N VAL A 253 20.35 -8.61 1.72
CA VAL A 253 19.19 -9.45 2.03
C VAL A 253 19.47 -10.92 1.73
N PHE A 254 20.04 -11.21 0.56
CA PHE A 254 20.35 -12.57 0.15
C PHE A 254 21.42 -13.22 1.04
N ILE A 255 22.53 -12.54 1.30
CA ILE A 255 23.60 -13.06 2.15
C ILE A 255 23.06 -13.35 3.54
N LYS A 256 22.29 -12.43 4.10
CA LYS A 256 21.70 -12.60 5.42
C LYS A 256 20.81 -13.85 5.47
N ARG A 257 19.88 -14.00 4.52
CA ARG A 257 18.98 -15.18 4.47
C ARG A 257 19.72 -16.50 4.25
N ASN A 258 20.80 -16.50 3.47
CA ASN A 258 21.62 -17.68 3.28
C ASN A 258 22.38 -18.08 4.57
N ASN A 259 22.84 -17.09 5.35
CA ASN A 259 23.55 -17.32 6.62
C ASN A 259 22.63 -17.85 7.73
N GLU A 260 21.32 -17.59 7.68
CA GLU A 260 20.32 -18.09 8.62
C GLU A 260 20.05 -19.62 8.52
N GLY A 261 20.85 -20.36 7.75
CA GLY A 261 20.81 -21.83 7.73
C GLY A 261 19.66 -22.44 6.91
N GLY A 262 18.74 -21.61 6.40
CA GLY A 262 17.86 -22.02 5.33
C GLY A 262 18.61 -21.97 4.01
N ARG A 263 18.93 -23.11 3.39
CA ARG A 263 19.37 -23.17 1.97
C ARG A 263 18.25 -22.75 0.99
N LYS A 264 17.49 -21.73 1.36
CA LYS A 264 16.43 -21.10 0.61
C LYS A 264 17.12 -20.22 -0.43
N GLY A 265 17.16 -20.70 -1.67
CA GLY A 265 17.74 -19.93 -2.77
C GLY A 265 17.00 -18.60 -2.99
N ILE A 266 17.61 -17.71 -3.79
CA ILE A 266 17.07 -16.39 -4.17
C ILE A 266 15.56 -16.40 -4.48
N PRO A 267 15.01 -17.36 -5.26
CA PRO A 267 13.57 -17.38 -5.57
C PRO A 267 12.67 -17.50 -4.33
N HIS A 268 13.13 -18.19 -3.28
CA HIS A 268 12.38 -18.32 -2.04
C HIS A 268 12.31 -16.99 -1.29
N VAL A 269 13.43 -16.26 -1.22
CA VAL A 269 13.49 -14.96 -0.54
C VAL A 269 12.58 -13.96 -1.23
N LEU A 270 12.53 -13.97 -2.56
CA LEU A 270 11.73 -13.01 -3.33
C LEU A 270 10.29 -13.43 -3.59
N MET A 271 9.87 -14.64 -3.20
CA MET A 271 8.60 -15.24 -3.63
C MET A 271 7.39 -14.30 -3.45
N SER A 272 7.29 -13.62 -2.30
CA SER A 272 6.16 -12.76 -1.96
C SER A 272 6.11 -11.44 -2.74
N VAL A 273 7.21 -11.03 -3.38
CA VAL A 273 7.31 -9.77 -4.14
C VAL A 273 7.76 -10.01 -5.59
N PHE A 274 7.92 -11.26 -6.01
CA PHE A 274 8.49 -11.56 -7.32
C PHE A 274 7.60 -11.04 -8.44
N ASP A 275 6.28 -11.20 -8.35
CA ASP A 275 5.37 -10.65 -9.36
C ASP A 275 5.40 -9.13 -9.40
N SER A 276 5.59 -8.46 -8.25
CA SER A 276 5.81 -7.00 -8.20
C SER A 276 7.13 -6.58 -8.84
N ILE A 277 8.21 -7.33 -8.63
CA ILE A 277 9.50 -7.09 -9.30
C ILE A 277 9.36 -7.24 -10.82
N MET A 278 8.57 -8.22 -11.26
CA MET A 278 8.36 -8.53 -12.67
C MET A 278 7.36 -7.61 -13.38
N SER A 279 6.60 -6.79 -12.65
CA SER A 279 5.70 -5.80 -13.24
C SER A 279 6.47 -4.63 -13.87
N SER A 280 5.80 -3.81 -14.69
CA SER A 280 6.43 -2.65 -15.33
C SER A 280 6.93 -1.62 -14.30
N GLU A 281 6.23 -1.52 -13.17
CA GLU A 281 6.52 -0.68 -12.02
C GLU A 281 7.72 -1.18 -11.19
N GLY A 282 7.97 -2.49 -11.19
CA GLY A 282 9.09 -3.12 -10.50
C GLY A 282 10.43 -3.04 -11.24
N THR A 283 10.48 -2.38 -12.41
CA THR A 283 11.63 -2.38 -13.32
C THR A 283 12.94 -2.00 -12.64
N LEU A 284 12.94 -1.04 -11.70
CA LEU A 284 14.13 -0.67 -10.95
C LEU A 284 14.76 -1.89 -10.24
N TYR A 285 13.96 -2.63 -9.46
CA TYR A 285 14.43 -3.82 -8.75
C TYR A 285 14.79 -4.95 -9.71
N LYS A 286 14.03 -5.11 -10.81
CA LYS A 286 14.32 -6.13 -11.84
C LYS A 286 15.69 -5.92 -12.47
N VAL A 287 16.00 -4.70 -12.91
CA VAL A 287 17.29 -4.36 -13.53
C VAL A 287 18.44 -4.62 -12.56
N GLN A 288 18.31 -4.15 -11.32
CA GLN A 288 19.35 -4.31 -10.29
C GLN A 288 19.56 -5.78 -9.88
N LEU A 289 18.49 -6.59 -9.90
CA LEU A 289 18.55 -8.03 -9.69
C LEU A 289 19.26 -8.74 -10.84
N ILE A 290 18.95 -8.37 -12.09
CA ILE A 290 19.65 -8.91 -13.28
C ILE A 290 21.14 -8.57 -13.22
N GLU A 291 21.50 -7.32 -12.94
CA GLU A 291 22.90 -6.90 -12.80
C GLU A 291 23.63 -7.65 -11.68
N LEU A 292 22.95 -7.97 -10.58
CA LEU A 292 23.51 -8.77 -9.49
C LEU A 292 23.75 -10.22 -9.93
N LEU A 293 22.90 -10.79 -10.77
CA LEU A 293 23.03 -12.17 -11.24
C LEU A 293 24.00 -12.35 -12.40
N LEU A 294 24.14 -11.34 -13.25
CA LEU A 294 25.12 -11.32 -14.35
C LEU A 294 26.55 -11.05 -13.85
N SER A 295 26.68 -10.39 -12.71
CA SER A 295 27.98 -10.11 -12.06
C SER A 295 27.88 -10.37 -10.55
N PRO A 296 27.73 -11.64 -10.14
CA PRO A 296 27.53 -11.99 -8.74
C PRO A 296 28.80 -11.77 -7.92
N PRO A 297 28.71 -11.23 -6.69
CA PRO A 297 29.81 -11.25 -5.75
C PRO A 297 30.23 -12.69 -5.41
N ILE A 298 31.52 -12.91 -5.10
CA ILE A 298 32.12 -14.22 -4.82
C ILE A 298 31.26 -15.11 -3.89
N PRO A 299 30.68 -14.60 -2.77
CA PRO A 299 29.88 -15.44 -1.88
C PRO A 299 28.62 -16.06 -2.53
N MET A 300 28.13 -15.48 -3.64
CA MET A 300 26.93 -15.94 -4.36
C MET A 300 27.23 -16.81 -5.59
N GLU A 301 28.47 -16.83 -6.08
CA GLU A 301 28.82 -17.47 -7.37
C GLU A 301 28.38 -18.94 -7.47
N ASN A 302 28.49 -19.69 -6.39
CA ASN A 302 28.20 -21.12 -6.35
C ASN A 302 26.78 -21.45 -5.90
N TRP A 303 25.92 -20.45 -5.69
CA TRP A 303 24.53 -20.69 -5.30
C TRP A 303 23.75 -21.31 -6.46
N ALA A 304 22.81 -22.20 -6.13
CA ALA A 304 21.95 -22.83 -7.12
C ALA A 304 20.75 -21.94 -7.44
N LEU A 305 20.46 -21.75 -8.74
CA LEU A 305 19.33 -21.00 -9.25
C LEU A 305 18.52 -21.84 -10.22
N ARG A 306 17.19 -21.83 -10.09
CA ARG A 306 16.28 -22.56 -10.98
C ARG A 306 16.22 -21.88 -12.34
N VAL A 307 16.39 -22.65 -13.42
CA VAL A 307 16.41 -22.12 -14.79
C VAL A 307 15.08 -21.47 -15.18
N GLN A 308 13.94 -22.05 -14.78
CA GLN A 308 12.62 -21.46 -15.03
C GLN A 308 12.45 -20.05 -14.45
N TRP A 309 13.14 -19.76 -13.34
CA TRP A 309 13.10 -18.44 -12.72
C TRP A 309 13.91 -17.43 -13.54
N LEU A 310 15.03 -17.86 -14.13
CA LEU A 310 15.80 -17.06 -15.10
C LEU A 310 14.99 -16.83 -16.38
N GLU A 311 14.28 -17.84 -16.88
CA GLU A 311 13.42 -17.69 -18.06
C GLU A 311 12.40 -16.56 -17.85
N LYS A 312 11.69 -16.57 -16.71
CA LYS A 312 10.78 -15.48 -16.34
C LYS A 312 11.52 -14.14 -16.19
N LEU A 313 12.67 -14.09 -15.51
CA LEU A 313 13.41 -12.85 -15.27
C LEU A 313 13.91 -12.18 -16.56
N PHE A 314 14.45 -12.98 -17.49
CA PHE A 314 15.02 -12.54 -18.77
C PHE A 314 14.00 -12.53 -19.91
N VAL A 315 12.73 -12.85 -19.65
CA VAL A 315 11.67 -12.90 -20.67
C VAL A 315 11.98 -13.92 -21.78
N ILE A 316 12.60 -15.04 -21.40
CA ILE A 316 12.84 -16.19 -22.30
C ILE A 316 11.61 -17.10 -22.23
N PRO A 317 11.10 -17.63 -23.36
CA PRO A 317 9.99 -18.56 -23.34
C PRO A 317 10.27 -19.80 -22.46
N ILE A 318 9.20 -20.33 -21.88
CA ILE A 318 9.27 -21.39 -20.87
C ILE A 318 9.94 -22.63 -21.47
N ASN A 319 10.91 -23.18 -20.73
CA ASN A 319 11.75 -24.33 -21.08
C ASN A 319 12.78 -24.12 -22.19
N GLU A 320 12.82 -22.98 -22.89
CA GLU A 320 13.79 -22.81 -23.98
C GLU A 320 15.24 -22.74 -23.48
N LEU A 321 15.49 -21.95 -22.42
CA LEU A 321 16.81 -21.91 -21.79
C LEU A 321 17.14 -23.27 -21.18
N GLY A 322 16.15 -23.93 -20.59
CA GLY A 322 16.31 -25.27 -20.04
C GLY A 322 16.70 -26.33 -21.07
N ASN A 323 16.09 -26.30 -22.26
CA ASN A 323 16.40 -27.22 -23.36
C ASN A 323 17.77 -26.89 -23.96
N PHE A 324 18.06 -25.61 -24.19
CA PHE A 324 19.38 -25.15 -24.64
C PHE A 324 20.50 -25.66 -23.73
N ILE A 325 20.35 -25.55 -22.40
CA ILE A 325 21.35 -26.05 -21.45
C ILE A 325 21.50 -27.57 -21.55
N LYS A 326 20.40 -28.33 -21.65
CA LYS A 326 20.46 -29.79 -21.74
C LYS A 326 21.16 -30.28 -23.01
N GLU A 327 20.94 -29.60 -24.12
CA GLU A 327 21.46 -30.00 -25.44
C GLU A 327 22.88 -29.50 -25.68
N SER A 328 23.14 -28.23 -25.36
CA SER A 328 24.40 -27.56 -25.74
C SER A 328 25.41 -27.50 -24.60
N HIS A 329 24.97 -27.53 -23.34
CA HIS A 329 25.84 -27.39 -22.16
C HIS A 329 25.43 -28.25 -20.95
N PRO A 330 25.32 -29.58 -21.11
CA PRO A 330 24.86 -30.48 -20.06
C PRO A 330 25.73 -30.46 -18.80
N GLU A 331 27.00 -30.04 -18.90
CA GLU A 331 27.95 -29.91 -17.79
C GLU A 331 27.51 -28.91 -16.70
N TYR A 332 26.65 -27.94 -17.03
CA TYR A 332 26.15 -26.98 -16.03
C TYR A 332 24.90 -27.46 -15.29
N LYS A 333 24.35 -28.63 -15.65
CA LYS A 333 23.21 -29.23 -14.95
C LYS A 333 23.64 -29.77 -13.58
N ASN A 334 22.95 -29.35 -12.53
CA ASN A 334 23.07 -30.01 -11.23
C ASN A 334 22.41 -31.41 -11.27
N LYS A 335 23.08 -32.44 -10.74
CA LYS A 335 22.66 -33.85 -10.83
C LYS A 335 21.46 -34.23 -9.94
N SER A 336 20.81 -33.27 -9.26
CA SER A 336 19.69 -33.53 -8.37
C SER A 336 18.42 -33.98 -9.10
N GLN A 337 17.68 -34.93 -8.53
CA GLN A 337 16.29 -35.22 -8.94
C GLN A 337 15.43 -34.00 -8.60
N GLY A 338 15.16 -33.14 -9.58
CA GLY A 338 14.38 -31.93 -9.39
C GLY A 338 14.42 -30.98 -10.59
N PRO A 339 13.80 -29.80 -10.47
CA PRO A 339 13.88 -28.76 -11.50
C PRO A 339 15.34 -28.44 -11.86
N LEU A 340 15.59 -28.15 -13.14
CA LEU A 340 16.93 -27.80 -13.60
C LEU A 340 17.46 -26.58 -12.85
N THR A 341 18.62 -26.73 -12.23
CA THR A 341 19.35 -25.66 -11.56
C THR A 341 20.76 -25.51 -12.12
N ILE A 342 21.24 -24.26 -12.12
CA ILE A 342 22.61 -23.89 -12.49
C ILE A 342 23.25 -23.07 -11.38
N LYS A 343 24.58 -22.94 -11.36
CA LYS A 343 25.27 -22.01 -10.45
C LYS A 343 25.17 -20.58 -10.98
N ILE A 344 25.03 -19.58 -10.09
CA ILE A 344 24.86 -18.17 -10.49
C ILE A 344 26.02 -17.68 -11.38
N LYS A 345 27.26 -18.09 -11.11
CA LYS A 345 28.42 -17.71 -11.94
C LYS A 345 28.32 -18.12 -13.42
N HIS A 346 27.42 -19.05 -13.77
CA HIS A 346 27.20 -19.47 -15.15
C HIS A 346 26.05 -18.72 -15.84
N VAL A 347 25.29 -17.87 -15.13
CA VAL A 347 24.12 -17.17 -15.66
C VAL A 347 24.51 -16.29 -16.85
N ASN A 348 25.51 -15.42 -16.70
CA ASN A 348 25.91 -14.50 -17.76
C ASN A 348 26.34 -15.21 -19.05
N PHE A 349 27.16 -16.26 -18.93
CA PHE A 349 27.59 -17.06 -20.07
C PHE A 349 26.41 -17.71 -20.79
N LEU A 350 25.51 -18.36 -20.03
CA LEU A 350 24.39 -19.11 -20.60
C LEU A 350 23.35 -18.19 -21.25
N THR A 351 22.99 -17.07 -20.61
CA THR A 351 22.01 -16.14 -21.18
C THR A 351 22.57 -15.38 -22.39
N THR A 352 23.84 -15.00 -22.36
CA THR A 352 24.49 -14.34 -23.51
C THR A 352 24.65 -15.29 -24.70
N THR A 353 25.03 -16.54 -24.46
CA THR A 353 25.16 -17.54 -25.53
C THR A 353 23.82 -17.90 -26.13
N TYR A 354 22.79 -18.05 -25.30
CA TYR A 354 21.40 -18.23 -25.73
C TYR A 354 20.92 -17.10 -26.65
N SER A 355 21.17 -15.85 -26.26
CA SER A 355 20.75 -14.65 -27.00
C SER A 355 21.52 -14.39 -28.30
N LYS A 356 22.62 -15.12 -28.55
CA LYS A 356 23.37 -15.05 -29.81
C LYS A 356 22.90 -16.11 -30.82
N LYS A 357 22.24 -17.17 -30.34
CA LYS A 357 21.78 -18.30 -31.15
C LYS A 357 20.40 -18.03 -31.76
N ASN A 358 19.59 -17.22 -31.08
CA ASN A 358 18.27 -16.76 -31.50
C ASN A 358 18.30 -15.24 -31.67
#